data_AF-A0A358J1L5-F1
#
_entry.id   AF-A0A358J1L5-F1
#
_cell.length_a   1.000
_cell.length_b   1.000
_cell.length_c   1.000
_cell.angle_alpha   90.00
_cell.angle_beta   90.00
_cell.angle_gamma   90.00
#
_symmetry.space_group_name_H-M   'P 1'
#
loop_
_entity.id
_entity.type
_entity.pdbx_description
1 polymer ?
#
loop_
_entity_poly.entity_id
_entity_poly.type
_entity_poly.pdbx_seq_one_letter_code
_entity_poly.pdbx_strand_id
1 'polypeptide(L)'
;MTIRTIDDGVLNSPEAEAYFATKADRRVLIGFRAALEMLAIPLPEYARRKETGRPTTTKLIARQYAEDNPQPRTGDALSPRSASTGLSAQQRRAQPKTGDAREITRQASLFRQAFATQG
;
A
#
# COMPACT_ATOMS: atom_id res chain seq x y z
N MET A 1 -8.94 -14.39 -40.07
CA MET A 1 -8.28 -13.70 -38.95
C MET A 1 -8.25 -12.22 -39.31
N THR A 2 -8.98 -11.38 -38.59
CA THR A 2 -9.15 -9.96 -38.96
C THR A 2 -8.12 -9.14 -38.19
N ILE A 3 -7.14 -8.58 -38.90
CA ILE A 3 -6.13 -7.69 -38.31
C ILE A 3 -6.74 -6.29 -38.29
N ARG A 4 -6.86 -5.69 -37.10
CA ARG A 4 -7.29 -4.30 -36.94
C ARG A 4 -6.11 -3.46 -36.47
N THR A 5 -5.86 -2.37 -37.17
CA THR A 5 -4.87 -1.37 -36.78
C THR A 5 -5.50 -0.46 -35.73
N ILE A 6 -4.85 -0.34 -34.58
CA ILE A 6 -5.26 0.57 -33.51
C ILE A 6 -4.45 1.86 -33.67
N ASP A 7 -5.13 3.01 -33.70
CA ASP A 7 -4.49 4.32 -33.63
C ASP A 7 -4.26 4.69 -32.16
N ASP A 8 -2.99 4.82 -31.79
CA ASP A 8 -2.52 5.15 -30.45
C ASP A 8 -2.09 6.63 -30.33
N GLY A 9 -2.28 7.45 -31.37
CA GLY A 9 -1.87 8.87 -31.38
C GLY A 9 -2.51 9.68 -30.25
N VAL A 10 -3.76 9.36 -29.89
CA VAL A 10 -4.49 10.02 -28.79
C VAL A 10 -3.80 9.83 -27.44
N LEU A 11 -3.11 8.69 -27.24
CA LEU A 11 -2.41 8.40 -25.99
C LEU A 11 -1.17 9.28 -25.79
N ASN A 12 -0.58 9.80 -26.87
CA ASN A 12 0.57 10.70 -26.82
C ASN A 12 0.16 12.18 -26.89
N SER A 13 -1.13 12.48 -26.75
CA SER A 13 -1.63 13.85 -26.81
C SER A 13 -1.22 14.65 -25.55
N PRO A 14 -1.00 15.98 -25.70
CA PRO A 14 -0.74 16.86 -24.55
C PRO A 14 -1.88 16.84 -23.51
N GLU A 15 -3.11 16.59 -23.95
CA GLU A 15 -4.28 16.51 -23.09
C GLU A 15 -4.25 15.27 -22.18
N ALA A 16 -3.85 14.12 -22.74
CA ALA A 16 -3.68 12.89 -21.97
C ALA A 16 -2.56 13.06 -20.93
N GLU A 17 -1.43 13.65 -21.32
CA GLU A 17 -0.34 13.95 -20.40
C GLU A 17 -0.80 14.88 -19.27
N ALA A 18 -1.49 15.98 -19.59
CA ALA A 18 -1.99 16.92 -18.59
C ALA A 18 -2.98 16.27 -17.61
N TYR A 19 -3.86 15.39 -18.10
CA TYR A 19 -4.80 14.64 -17.27
C TYR A 19 -4.08 13.74 -16.26
N PHE A 20 -3.11 12.95 -16.73
CA PHE A 20 -2.36 12.03 -15.87
C PHE A 20 -1.38 12.72 -14.93
N ALA A 21 -0.86 13.90 -15.31
CA ALA A 21 0.03 14.69 -14.47
C ALA A 21 -0.70 15.41 -13.32
N THR A 22 -1.91 15.93 -13.57
CA THR A 22 -2.57 16.88 -12.66
C THR A 22 -3.80 16.34 -11.95
N LYS A 23 -4.58 15.47 -12.59
CA LYS A 23 -5.93 15.10 -12.12
C LYS A 23 -6.10 13.62 -11.81
N ALA A 24 -5.42 12.74 -12.54
CA ALA A 24 -5.66 11.32 -12.43
C ALA A 24 -5.14 10.75 -11.10
N ASP A 25 -5.94 9.87 -10.49
CA ASP A 25 -5.48 9.05 -9.38
C ASP A 25 -4.37 8.10 -9.85
N ARG A 26 -3.36 7.90 -9.00
CA ARG A 26 -2.22 7.01 -9.27
C ARG A 26 -2.64 5.58 -9.60
N ARG A 27 -3.77 5.10 -9.07
CA ARG A 27 -4.34 3.78 -9.38
C ARG A 27 -4.76 3.66 -10.84
N VAL A 28 -5.32 4.74 -11.40
CA VAL A 28 -5.73 4.79 -12.82
C VAL A 28 -4.51 4.68 -13.72
N LEU A 29 -3.42 5.42 -13.39
CA LEU A 29 -2.16 5.34 -14.13
C LEU A 29 -1.54 3.93 -14.09
N ILE A 30 -1.66 3.21 -12.97
CA ILE A 30 -1.18 1.83 -12.85
C ILE A 30 -1.99 0.89 -13.75
N GLY A 31 -3.33 1.00 -13.73
CA GLY A 31 -4.20 0.20 -14.59
C GLY A 31 -3.98 0.49 -16.07
N PHE A 32 -3.84 1.77 -16.42
CA PHE A 32 -3.50 2.21 -17.78
C PHE A 32 -2.20 1.59 -18.28
N ARG A 33 -1.13 1.65 -17.48
CA ARG A 33 0.15 1.00 -17.81
C ARG A 33 -0.02 -0.50 -18.04
N ALA A 34 -0.70 -1.19 -17.13
CA ALA A 34 -0.92 -2.63 -17.24
C ALA A 34 -1.69 -3.01 -18.52
N ALA A 35 -2.69 -2.21 -18.90
CA ALA A 35 -3.45 -2.44 -20.13
C ALA A 35 -2.59 -2.29 -21.39
N LEU A 36 -1.74 -1.25 -21.45
CA LEU A 36 -0.84 -1.06 -22.59
C LEU A 36 0.20 -2.19 -22.71
N GLU A 37 0.74 -2.66 -21.58
CA GLU A 37 1.64 -3.81 -21.55
C GLU A 37 0.97 -5.09 -22.06
N MET A 38 -0.28 -5.36 -21.65
CA MET A 38 -1.04 -6.53 -22.11
C MET A 38 -1.36 -6.49 -23.61
N LEU A 39 -1.59 -5.30 -24.14
CA LEU A 39 -1.87 -5.07 -25.55
C LEU A 39 -0.60 -4.92 -26.41
N ALA A 40 0.59 -5.01 -25.79
CA ALA A 40 1.88 -4.76 -26.42
C ALA A 40 1.97 -3.37 -27.11
N ILE A 41 1.25 -2.38 -26.57
CA ILE A 41 1.27 -0.99 -27.04
C ILE A 41 2.42 -0.26 -26.32
N PRO A 42 3.24 0.52 -27.04
CA PRO A 42 4.33 1.28 -26.42
C PRO A 42 3.80 2.27 -25.37
N LEU A 43 4.54 2.37 -24.26
CA LEU A 43 4.19 3.24 -23.14
C LEU A 43 4.60 4.70 -23.42
N PRO A 44 3.67 5.66 -23.28
CA PRO A 44 3.97 7.09 -23.30
C PRO A 44 4.96 7.48 -22.20
N GLU A 45 5.77 8.51 -22.42
CA GLU A 45 6.84 8.93 -21.51
C GLU A 45 6.32 9.25 -20.09
N TYR A 46 5.23 10.02 -20.00
CA TYR A 46 4.58 10.38 -18.74
C TYR A 46 4.07 9.16 -17.96
N ALA A 47 3.78 8.06 -18.65
CA ALA A 47 3.31 6.81 -18.06
C ALA A 47 4.44 5.84 -17.72
N ARG A 48 5.71 6.16 -18.01
CA ARG A 48 6.84 5.34 -17.60
C ARG A 48 7.04 5.40 -16.09
N ARG A 49 7.56 4.32 -15.51
CA ARG A 49 8.02 4.38 -14.12
C ARG A 49 9.28 5.23 -14.10
N LYS A 50 9.31 6.25 -13.26
CA LYS A 50 10.60 6.83 -12.87
C LYS A 50 11.45 5.71 -12.33
N GLU A 51 12.65 5.56 -12.89
CA GLU A 51 13.66 4.70 -12.30
C GLU A 51 13.80 5.07 -10.84
N THR A 52 13.84 4.05 -9.98
CA THR A 52 14.05 4.30 -8.56
C THR A 52 15.48 4.78 -8.45
N GLY A 53 15.68 6.10 -8.45
CA GLY A 53 16.96 6.70 -8.13
C GLY A 53 17.48 6.22 -6.77
N ARG A 54 18.71 6.62 -6.44
CA ARG A 54 19.47 6.19 -5.25
C ARG A 54 18.54 5.74 -4.10
N PRO A 55 18.64 4.47 -3.65
CA PRO A 55 17.78 3.98 -2.58
C PRO A 55 17.84 4.93 -1.39
N THR A 56 16.67 5.23 -0.81
CA THR A 56 16.58 6.12 0.35
C THR A 56 17.49 5.59 1.47
N THR A 57 18.07 6.49 2.25
CA THR A 57 18.98 6.14 3.36
C THR A 57 18.35 5.10 4.29
N THR A 58 17.04 5.20 4.52
CA THR A 58 16.25 4.21 5.27
C THR A 58 16.33 2.80 4.68
N LYS A 59 16.24 2.65 3.34
CA LYS A 59 16.38 1.34 2.68
C LYS A 59 17.80 0.80 2.77
N LEU A 60 18.81 1.68 2.74
CA LEU A 60 20.21 1.29 2.91
C LEU A 60 20.48 0.79 4.33
N ILE A 61 20.00 1.51 5.34
CA ILE A 61 20.11 1.11 6.75
C ILE A 61 19.37 -0.20 7.01
N ALA A 62 18.15 -0.35 6.50
CA ALA A 62 17.37 -1.58 6.65
C ALA A 62 18.05 -2.79 6.00
N ARG A 63 18.69 -2.58 4.84
CA ARG A 63 19.45 -3.63 4.15
C ARG A 63 20.69 -4.02 4.96
N GLN A 64 21.47 -3.05 5.41
CA GLN A 64 22.66 -3.29 6.23
C GLN A 64 22.29 -4.05 7.50
N TYR A 65 21.22 -3.60 8.19
CA TYR A 65 20.72 -4.26 9.39
C TYR A 65 20.27 -5.71 9.12
N ALA A 66 19.65 -6.00 7.97
CA ALA A 66 19.25 -7.35 7.60
C ALA A 66 20.43 -8.26 7.24
N GLU A 67 21.51 -7.70 6.68
CA GLU A 67 22.77 -8.41 6.43
C GLU A 67 23.49 -8.73 7.75
N ASP A 68 23.48 -7.78 8.70
CA ASP A 68 24.08 -7.94 10.02
C ASP A 68 23.24 -8.82 10.97
N ASN A 69 21.93 -8.92 10.75
CA ASN A 69 20.98 -9.67 11.55
C ASN A 69 20.19 -10.65 10.67
N PRO A 70 20.82 -11.72 10.18
CA PRO A 70 20.15 -12.72 9.36
C PRO A 70 19.02 -13.35 10.18
N GLN A 71 17.79 -13.11 9.77
CA GLN A 71 16.63 -13.75 10.39
C GLN A 71 16.75 -15.27 10.24
N PRO A 72 16.50 -16.06 11.29
CA PRO A 72 16.46 -17.50 11.16
C PRO A 72 15.40 -17.84 10.11
N ARG A 73 15.79 -18.65 9.11
CA ARG A 73 14.89 -19.11 8.04
C ARG A 73 13.64 -19.68 8.71
N THR A 74 12.53 -18.98 8.56
CA THR A 74 11.22 -19.39 9.09
C THR A 74 10.71 -20.52 8.21
N GLY A 75 11.35 -21.69 8.33
CA GLY A 75 11.07 -22.90 7.59
C GLY A 75 11.20 -24.16 8.46
N ASP A 76 12.04 -24.14 9.50
CA ASP A 76 12.25 -25.29 10.40
C ASP A 76 11.57 -25.18 11.77
N ALA A 77 11.01 -24.03 12.11
CA ALA A 77 10.20 -23.91 13.30
C ALA A 77 8.76 -24.32 12.97
N LEU A 78 8.36 -25.54 13.37
CA LEU A 78 6.97 -25.92 13.64
C LEU A 78 6.39 -24.91 14.65
N SER A 79 6.02 -23.73 14.16
CA SER A 79 5.32 -22.74 14.97
C SER A 79 3.93 -23.31 15.25
N PRO A 80 3.43 -23.27 16.50
CA PRO A 80 2.07 -23.69 16.77
C PRO A 80 1.16 -22.80 15.93
N ARG A 81 0.46 -23.41 14.98
CA ARG A 81 -0.54 -22.77 14.12
C ARG A 81 -1.42 -21.92 15.03
N SER A 82 -1.40 -20.60 14.84
CA SER A 82 -2.23 -19.67 15.59
C SER A 82 -3.67 -20.22 15.57
N ALA A 83 -4.25 -20.50 16.74
CA ALA A 83 -5.54 -21.18 16.86
C ALA A 83 -6.73 -20.44 16.22
N SER A 84 -6.51 -19.27 15.60
CA SER A 84 -7.51 -18.45 14.93
C SER A 84 -7.68 -18.74 13.43
N THR A 85 -6.87 -19.61 12.82
CA THR A 85 -7.03 -19.95 11.39
C THR A 85 -8.26 -20.84 11.11
N GLY A 86 -8.89 -21.42 12.13
CA GLY A 86 -10.09 -22.26 12.00
C GLY A 86 -11.42 -21.59 12.37
N LEU A 87 -11.40 -20.33 12.82
CA LEU A 87 -12.62 -19.64 13.28
C LEU A 87 -13.41 -19.10 12.08
N SER A 88 -14.69 -19.44 12.01
CA SER A 88 -15.60 -18.90 11.00
C SER A 88 -15.70 -17.38 11.12
N ALA A 89 -16.06 -16.69 10.03
CA ALA A 89 -16.20 -15.23 10.01
C ALA A 89 -17.14 -14.70 11.11
N GLN A 90 -18.06 -15.53 11.59
CA GLN A 90 -19.00 -15.22 12.66
C GLN A 90 -18.33 -15.23 14.05
N GLN A 91 -17.37 -16.13 14.29
CA GLN A 91 -16.59 -16.18 15.54
C GLN A 91 -15.53 -15.08 15.62
N ARG A 92 -14.97 -14.64 14.49
CA ARG A 92 -14.07 -13.47 14.44
C ARG A 92 -14.76 -12.16 14.83
N ARG A 93 -16.06 -12.03 14.53
CA ARG A 93 -16.88 -10.87 14.95
C ARG A 93 -17.23 -10.89 16.44
N ALA A 94 -17.21 -12.08 17.06
CA ALA A 94 -17.50 -12.27 18.48
C ALA A 94 -16.27 -12.13 19.39
N GLN A 95 -15.05 -12.02 18.83
CA GLN A 95 -13.89 -11.69 19.64
C GLN A 95 -14.05 -10.28 20.21
N PRO A 96 -13.97 -10.10 21.54
CA PRO A 96 -14.05 -8.78 22.13
C PRO A 96 -12.87 -7.96 21.59
N LYS A 97 -13.18 -6.87 20.88
CA LYS A 97 -12.18 -5.93 20.42
C LYS A 97 -11.44 -5.43 21.65
N THR A 98 -10.18 -5.82 21.76
CA THR A 98 -9.26 -5.33 22.78
C THR A 98 -9.27 -3.81 22.74
N GLY A 99 -9.75 -3.19 23.82
CA GLY A 99 -9.77 -1.75 24.01
C GLY A 99 -10.92 -1.04 23.30
N ASP A 100 -12.03 -0.84 24.01
CA ASP A 100 -13.10 0.04 23.57
C ASP A 100 -12.52 1.46 23.48
N ALA A 101 -12.25 1.95 22.26
CA ALA A 101 -11.58 3.25 22.04
C ALA A 101 -12.31 4.42 22.73
N ARG A 102 -13.61 4.24 23.01
CA ARG A 102 -14.44 5.15 23.80
C ARG A 102 -14.02 5.23 25.26
N GLU A 103 -13.56 4.13 25.84
CA GLU A 103 -13.11 4.05 27.23
C GLU A 103 -11.75 4.73 27.40
N ILE A 104 -10.83 4.54 26.44
CA ILE A 104 -9.54 5.26 26.37
C ILE A 104 -9.78 6.76 26.23
N THR A 105 -10.71 7.17 25.36
CA THR A 105 -11.06 8.58 25.15
C THR A 105 -11.73 9.19 26.39
N ARG A 106 -12.59 8.43 27.09
CA ARG A 106 -13.24 8.86 28.34
C ARG A 106 -12.25 9.01 29.49
N GLN A 107 -11.31 8.07 29.63
CA GLN A 107 -10.24 8.17 30.63
C GLN A 107 -9.33 9.38 30.35
N ALA A 108 -8.98 9.62 29.08
CA ALA A 108 -8.19 10.79 28.69
C ALA A 108 -8.91 12.13 28.95
N SER A 109 -10.24 12.20 28.79
CA SER A 109 -11.01 13.40 29.10
C SER A 109 -11.15 13.67 30.60
N LEU A 110 -11.29 12.62 31.42
CA LEU A 110 -11.38 12.73 32.87
C LEU A 110 -10.06 13.19 33.48
N PHE A 111 -8.94 12.67 32.97
CA PHE A 111 -7.61 13.13 33.36
C PHE A 111 -7.45 14.62 33.05
N ARG A 112 -7.83 15.07 31.85
CA ARG A 112 -7.73 16.49 31.47
C ARG A 112 -8.58 17.43 32.34
N GLN A 113 -9.76 17.00 32.79
CA GLN A 113 -10.60 17.79 33.70
C GLN A 113 -10.00 17.87 35.11
N ALA A 114 -9.38 16.81 35.62
CA ALA A 114 -8.78 16.80 36.96
C ALA A 114 -7.56 17.75 37.08
N PHE A 115 -6.84 17.99 35.99
CA PHE A 115 -5.69 18.92 35.96
C PHE A 115 -6.07 20.36 35.61
N ALA A 116 -7.31 20.63 35.17
CA ALA A 116 -7.78 21.97 34.83
C ALA A 116 -8.35 22.73 36.04
N THR A 117 -8.53 22.08 37.19
CA THR A 117 -9.14 22.64 38.41
C THR A 117 -8.16 22.90 39.55
N GLN A 118 -6.85 22.74 39.33
CA GLN A 118 -5.79 23.10 40.30
C GLN A 118 -4.94 24.30 39.83
N GLY A 119 -5.56 25.30 39.20
CA GLY A 119 -4.96 26.60 38.88
C GLY A 119 -5.72 27.71 39.56
#